data_AF-A0A8I3AW47-F1
#
_entry.id   AF-A0A8I3AW47-F1
#
_cell.length_a   1.000
_cell.length_b   1.000
_cell.length_c   1.000
_cell.angle_alpha   90.00
_cell.angle_beta   90.00
_cell.angle_gamma   90.00
#
_symmetry.space_group_name_H-M   'P 1'
#
loop_
_entity.id
_entity.type
_entity.pdbx_description
1 polymer ?
#
loop_
_entity_poly.entity_id
_entity_poly.type
_entity_poly.pdbx_seq_one_letter_code
_entity_poly.pdbx_strand_id
1 'polypeptide(L)'
;MPTATWASDFDLVNLGPLTTTFTAPPECTLPVQGVGLGPDAYKPDYILWYQQCDIVSTGNCLPSGSAMDDDYNSRTGQPNQGYQLYYYSPAAACPADWKTVGLVSRANDGSLSYSGVFDPLWVTRPEKSVTTETVFNPLVNRWANALGPQETGIACCPSDWIPDVNAFCFSNFPAGKFPGTTACGIENTNWPPGTYVPGSFPLGNQTVTGIVLSLTTTLDLISSETTFPSGYWATADDDQDWEGFATQNMIFLATGD
;
A
#
# COMPACT_ATOMS: atom_id res chain seq x y z
N MET A 1 -9.11 19.03 -7.72
CA MET A 1 -9.30 18.13 -6.54
C MET A 1 -9.97 16.84 -6.99
N PRO A 2 -9.58 15.67 -6.45
CA PRO A 2 -10.30 14.41 -6.70
C PRO A 2 -11.76 14.52 -6.28
N THR A 3 -12.70 14.40 -7.21
CA THR A 3 -14.16 14.59 -6.97
C THR A 3 -14.97 13.31 -7.11
N ALA A 4 -14.33 12.16 -7.37
CA ALA A 4 -15.03 10.95 -7.78
C ALA A 4 -15.38 10.04 -6.58
N THR A 5 -16.67 9.79 -6.39
CA THR A 5 -17.32 9.14 -5.22
C THR A 5 -17.20 7.61 -5.14
N TRP A 6 -16.41 6.96 -6.00
CA TRP A 6 -16.38 5.50 -6.12
C TRP A 6 -15.30 4.83 -5.23
N ALA A 7 -14.57 5.60 -4.42
CA ALA A 7 -13.61 5.09 -3.44
C ALA A 7 -14.31 4.57 -2.16
N SER A 8 -15.27 3.65 -2.30
CA SER A 8 -16.20 3.28 -1.20
C SER A 8 -15.57 2.65 0.04
N ASP A 9 -14.26 2.39 0.06
CA ASP A 9 -13.61 1.70 1.18
C ASP A 9 -12.31 2.39 1.66
N PHE A 10 -11.85 3.46 1.00
CA PHE A 10 -10.62 4.17 1.38
C PHE A 10 -10.81 5.69 1.33
N ASP A 11 -10.31 6.37 2.35
CA ASP A 11 -10.26 7.81 2.42
C ASP A 11 -9.05 8.33 1.64
N LEU A 12 -9.28 9.17 0.63
CA LEU A 12 -8.21 9.90 -0.06
C LEU A 12 -7.90 11.17 0.72
N VAL A 13 -6.69 11.24 1.30
CA VAL A 13 -6.29 12.33 2.20
C VAL A 13 -5.24 13.21 1.53
N ASN A 14 -5.60 14.48 1.24
CA ASN A 14 -4.65 15.46 0.71
C ASN A 14 -3.78 16.02 1.84
N LEU A 15 -2.48 15.80 1.78
CA LEU A 15 -1.48 16.32 2.72
C LEU A 15 -0.99 17.74 2.37
N GLY A 16 -1.56 18.34 1.32
CA GLY A 16 -1.22 19.67 0.84
C GLY A 16 -0.11 19.67 -0.23
N PRO A 17 0.44 20.85 -0.56
CA PRO A 17 1.44 20.98 -1.61
C PRO A 17 2.77 20.32 -1.23
N LEU A 18 3.38 19.61 -2.18
CA LEU A 18 4.77 19.16 -2.11
C LEU A 18 5.55 19.81 -3.26
N THR A 19 5.82 21.11 -3.11
CA THR A 19 6.45 21.96 -4.14
C THR A 19 7.97 21.97 -4.07
N THR A 20 8.54 21.46 -2.97
CA THR A 20 9.98 21.32 -2.77
C THR A 20 10.37 19.85 -2.76
N THR A 21 11.53 19.54 -3.32
CA THR A 21 12.10 18.19 -3.25
C THR A 21 12.37 17.82 -1.79
N PHE A 22 11.65 16.83 -1.27
CA PHE A 22 11.89 16.29 0.06
C PHE A 22 13.18 15.45 0.07
N THR A 23 13.93 15.57 1.17
CA THR A 23 15.07 14.73 1.48
C THR A 23 14.87 14.23 2.90
N ALA A 24 14.84 12.91 3.07
CA ALA A 24 14.68 12.32 4.39
C ALA A 24 15.91 12.63 5.26
N PRO A 25 15.74 12.85 6.57
CA PRO A 25 16.86 12.98 7.50
C PRO A 25 17.80 11.75 7.48
N PRO A 26 19.11 11.91 7.78
CA PRO A 26 20.07 10.80 7.76
C PRO A 26 19.74 9.63 8.70
N GLU A 27 18.98 9.87 9.76
CA GLU A 27 18.50 8.85 10.69
C GLU A 27 17.45 7.89 10.08
N CYS A 28 16.90 8.21 8.92
CA CYS A 28 15.92 7.39 8.21
C CYS A 28 16.54 6.18 7.47
N THR A 29 17.52 5.51 8.07
CA THR A 29 18.18 4.33 7.47
C THR A 29 17.40 3.03 7.74
N LEU A 30 16.76 2.50 6.69
CA LEU A 30 16.14 1.17 6.52
C LEU A 30 15.02 0.76 7.52
N PRO A 31 13.87 0.29 7.01
CA PRO A 31 12.89 0.99 6.18
C PRO A 31 11.72 1.51 7.02
N VAL A 32 11.12 2.62 6.60
CA VAL A 32 10.36 3.53 7.46
C VAL A 32 9.00 2.97 7.91
N GLN A 33 8.61 1.76 7.50
CA GLN A 33 7.31 1.20 7.91
C GLN A 33 7.34 -0.26 8.33
N GLY A 34 8.40 -1.00 8.02
CA GLY A 34 8.55 -2.36 8.51
C GLY A 34 9.54 -3.21 7.72
N VAL A 35 10.20 -4.09 8.46
CA VAL A 35 10.93 -5.24 7.92
C VAL A 35 10.11 -6.47 8.29
N GLY A 36 9.90 -7.37 7.33
CA GLY A 36 9.11 -8.56 7.58
C GLY A 36 9.38 -9.71 6.63
N LEU A 37 8.87 -10.89 6.99
CA LEU A 37 8.94 -12.10 6.18
C LEU A 37 7.63 -12.28 5.42
N GLY A 38 7.77 -12.62 4.14
CA GLY A 38 6.68 -12.99 3.26
C GLY A 38 7.05 -14.23 2.44
N PRO A 39 6.06 -15.01 1.97
CA PRO A 39 6.30 -16.16 1.12
C PRO A 39 6.81 -15.74 -0.26
N ASP A 40 7.87 -16.38 -0.76
CA ASP A 40 8.48 -16.08 -2.07
C ASP A 40 7.52 -16.37 -3.23
N ALA A 41 6.59 -17.32 -3.06
CA ALA A 41 5.60 -17.63 -4.09
C ALA A 41 4.68 -16.43 -4.43
N TYR A 42 4.59 -15.45 -3.54
CA TYR A 42 3.71 -14.29 -3.66
C TYR A 42 4.48 -12.98 -3.93
N LYS A 43 5.76 -13.04 -4.37
CA LYS A 43 6.68 -11.89 -4.52
C LYS A 43 5.98 -10.53 -4.74
N PRO A 44 6.08 -9.62 -3.76
CA PRO A 44 5.75 -9.78 -2.35
C PRO A 44 4.50 -8.94 -2.08
N ASP A 45 3.34 -9.57 -2.21
CA ASP A 45 2.06 -8.91 -1.97
C ASP A 45 1.72 -8.81 -0.48
N TYR A 46 2.48 -9.53 0.35
CA TYR A 46 2.09 -9.74 1.74
C TYR A 46 3.32 -9.99 2.63
N ILE A 47 3.55 -9.09 3.59
CA ILE A 47 4.33 -9.39 4.79
C ILE A 47 3.38 -10.02 5.81
N LEU A 48 3.74 -11.20 6.31
CA LEU A 48 2.97 -11.88 7.36
C LEU A 48 3.61 -11.68 8.74
N TRP A 49 4.95 -11.64 8.80
CA TRP A 49 5.69 -11.58 10.06
C TRP A 49 6.63 -10.39 10.10
N TYR A 50 6.37 -9.43 10.98
CA TYR A 50 7.21 -8.25 11.15
C TYR A 50 8.35 -8.51 12.13
N GLN A 51 9.47 -7.82 11.93
CA GLN A 51 10.60 -7.83 12.87
C GLN A 51 10.27 -7.12 14.19
N GLN A 52 9.34 -6.17 14.16
CA GLN A 52 8.91 -5.37 15.31
C GLN A 52 7.40 -5.51 15.52
N CYS A 53 6.98 -5.49 16.79
CA CYS A 53 5.58 -5.66 17.17
C CYS A 53 4.82 -4.32 17.25
N ASP A 54 5.55 -3.20 17.18
CA ASP A 54 4.94 -1.88 17.16
C ASP A 54 4.55 -1.52 15.72
N ILE A 55 3.39 -0.90 15.57
CA ILE A 55 3.02 -0.26 14.30
C ILE A 55 4.01 0.90 14.10
N VAL A 56 4.82 0.80 13.05
CA VAL A 56 5.90 1.75 12.79
C VAL A 56 5.30 3.07 12.32
N SER A 57 5.59 4.14 13.07
CA SER A 57 5.25 5.52 12.69
C SER A 57 6.10 5.99 11.52
N THR A 58 5.47 6.73 10.60
CA THR A 58 6.13 7.29 9.43
C THR A 58 7.08 8.44 9.81
N GLY A 59 6.71 9.24 10.81
CA GLY A 59 7.53 10.28 11.40
C GLY A 59 8.04 11.31 10.38
N ASN A 60 9.31 11.68 10.49
CA ASN A 60 9.95 12.66 9.57
C ASN A 60 10.59 12.01 8.34
N CYS A 61 10.35 10.72 8.13
CA CYS A 61 11.05 9.94 7.11
C CYS A 61 10.26 9.82 5.79
N LEU A 62 9.00 10.25 5.77
CA LEU A 62 8.26 10.65 4.57
C LEU A 62 7.91 12.15 4.63
N PRO A 63 7.66 12.81 3.49
CA PRO A 63 7.14 14.17 3.52
C PRO A 63 5.84 14.21 4.35
N SER A 64 5.66 15.17 5.25
CA SER A 64 4.46 15.24 6.10
C SER A 64 4.12 13.94 6.87
N GLY A 65 5.10 13.08 7.16
CA GLY A 65 4.82 11.77 7.79
C GLY A 65 4.18 11.88 9.18
N SER A 66 4.54 12.89 9.98
CA SER A 66 3.84 13.17 11.24
C SER A 66 2.35 13.49 11.04
N ALA A 67 1.98 14.15 9.94
CA ALA A 67 0.57 14.40 9.64
C ALA A 67 -0.18 13.13 9.23
N MET A 68 0.49 12.18 8.57
CA MET A 68 -0.07 10.85 8.29
C MET A 68 -0.30 10.10 9.60
N ASP A 69 0.69 10.12 10.51
CA ASP A 69 0.58 9.45 11.81
C ASP A 69 -0.52 10.07 12.68
N ASP A 70 -0.63 11.40 12.69
CA ASP A 70 -1.68 12.12 13.40
C ASP A 70 -3.07 11.79 12.84
N ASP A 71 -3.26 11.79 11.51
CA ASP A 71 -4.52 11.41 10.88
C ASP A 71 -4.89 9.94 11.20
N TYR A 72 -3.93 9.01 11.05
CA TYR A 72 -4.13 7.61 11.41
C TYR A 72 -4.56 7.44 12.87
N ASN A 73 -3.86 8.08 13.81
CA ASN A 73 -4.15 7.98 15.24
C ASN A 73 -5.48 8.66 15.61
N SER A 74 -5.85 9.75 14.93
CA SER A 74 -7.13 10.44 15.17
C SER A 74 -8.36 9.57 14.85
N ARG A 75 -8.17 8.52 14.05
CA ARG A 75 -9.20 7.58 13.63
C ARG A 75 -9.33 6.36 14.53
N THR A 76 -8.62 6.33 15.66
CA THR A 76 -8.71 5.24 16.63
C THR A 76 -10.16 4.94 16.98
N GLY A 77 -10.57 3.68 16.80
CA GLY A 77 -11.94 3.24 17.05
C GLY A 77 -12.95 3.59 15.95
N GLN A 78 -12.49 3.98 14.76
CA GLN A 78 -13.35 4.19 13.58
C GLN A 78 -13.19 3.03 12.58
N PRO A 79 -14.24 2.64 11.83
CA PRO A 79 -14.17 1.59 10.81
C PRO A 79 -13.12 1.78 9.72
N ASN A 80 -12.79 3.03 9.41
CA ASN A 80 -11.84 3.41 8.38
C ASN A 80 -10.41 3.55 8.89
N GLN A 81 -10.07 3.33 10.16
CA GLN A 81 -8.67 3.37 10.61
C GLN A 81 -7.81 2.40 9.77
N GLY A 82 -6.70 2.86 9.19
CA GLY A 82 -5.85 2.06 8.31
C GLY A 82 -6.32 1.99 6.84
N TYR A 83 -7.46 2.59 6.51
CA TYR A 83 -8.00 2.69 5.16
C TYR A 83 -7.82 4.09 4.57
N GLN A 84 -6.62 4.67 4.72
CA GLN A 84 -6.25 5.97 4.15
C GLN A 84 -5.30 5.77 2.96
N LEU A 85 -5.50 6.53 1.89
CA LEU A 85 -4.51 6.73 0.84
C LEU A 85 -4.13 8.21 0.81
N TYR A 86 -2.93 8.49 1.29
CA TYR A 86 -2.39 9.84 1.36
C TYR A 86 -1.80 10.28 0.02
N TYR A 87 -2.02 11.54 -0.35
CA TYR A 87 -1.45 12.15 -1.55
C TYR A 87 -1.10 13.62 -1.33
N TYR A 88 -0.27 14.17 -2.20
CA TYR A 88 0.11 15.59 -2.19
C TYR A 88 -0.43 16.28 -3.43
N SER A 89 -1.02 17.45 -3.24
CA SER A 89 -1.48 18.29 -4.34
C SER A 89 -1.51 19.77 -3.94
N PRO A 90 -0.96 20.68 -4.76
CA PRO A 90 -0.22 20.40 -6.00
C PRO A 90 1.19 19.83 -5.72
N ALA A 91 1.63 18.87 -6.52
CA ALA A 91 2.98 18.32 -6.46
C ALA A 91 3.40 17.74 -7.82
N ALA A 92 4.60 18.09 -8.30
CA ALA A 92 4.99 17.85 -9.70
C ALA A 92 6.12 16.84 -9.92
N ALA A 93 6.84 16.44 -8.86
CA ALA A 93 7.97 15.53 -8.99
C ALA A 93 8.17 14.70 -7.72
N CYS A 94 8.67 13.48 -7.89
CA CYS A 94 9.08 12.63 -6.78
C CYS A 94 10.19 13.29 -5.93
N PRO A 95 10.32 12.92 -4.65
CA PRO A 95 11.47 13.32 -3.81
C PRO A 95 12.83 12.94 -4.44
N ALA A 96 13.93 13.54 -3.96
CA ALA A 96 15.25 13.46 -4.61
C ALA A 96 15.76 12.02 -4.80
N ASP A 97 15.56 11.18 -3.78
CA ASP A 97 16.05 9.80 -3.75
C ASP A 97 15.00 8.78 -4.23
N TRP A 98 13.91 9.28 -4.80
CA TRP A 98 12.75 8.52 -5.25
C TRP A 98 12.61 8.61 -6.76
N LYS A 99 12.16 7.51 -7.37
CA LYS A 99 11.84 7.43 -8.80
C LYS A 99 10.35 7.40 -9.01
N THR A 100 9.92 7.88 -10.18
CA THR A 100 8.57 7.62 -10.68
C THR A 100 8.44 6.16 -11.04
N VAL A 101 7.43 5.49 -10.48
CA VAL A 101 7.10 4.08 -10.73
C VAL A 101 5.76 3.91 -11.44
N GLY A 102 4.98 4.97 -11.56
CA GLY A 102 3.78 4.99 -12.36
C GLY A 102 3.32 6.40 -12.65
N LEU A 103 2.68 6.57 -13.80
CA LEU A 103 1.99 7.79 -14.19
C LEU A 103 0.58 7.42 -14.62
N VAL A 104 -0.38 8.27 -14.27
CA VAL A 104 -1.74 8.20 -14.79
C VAL A 104 -2.26 9.61 -15.04
N SER A 105 -2.89 9.83 -16.18
CA SER A 105 -3.48 11.13 -16.53
C SER A 105 -4.91 10.92 -16.99
N ARG A 106 -5.80 11.83 -16.58
CA ARG A 106 -7.18 11.87 -17.07
C ARG A 106 -7.37 13.02 -18.04
N ALA A 107 -7.75 12.72 -19.27
CA ALA A 107 -8.09 13.73 -20.26
C ALA A 107 -9.47 14.37 -19.99
N ASN A 108 -9.78 15.46 -20.69
CA ASN A 108 -11.07 16.15 -20.58
C ASN A 108 -12.28 15.27 -20.95
N ASP A 109 -12.09 14.30 -21.85
CA ASP A 109 -13.12 13.35 -22.24
C ASP A 109 -13.29 12.18 -21.25
N GLY A 110 -12.54 12.22 -20.13
CA GLY A 110 -12.54 11.20 -19.09
C GLY A 110 -11.62 10.01 -19.37
N SER A 111 -11.00 9.91 -20.54
CA SER A 111 -10.09 8.81 -20.88
C SER A 111 -8.84 8.81 -19.99
N LEU A 112 -8.38 7.62 -19.61
CA LEU A 112 -7.16 7.43 -18.83
C LEU A 112 -6.00 7.00 -19.73
N SER A 113 -4.85 7.65 -19.52
CA SER A 113 -3.54 7.17 -19.96
C SER A 113 -2.76 6.76 -18.73
N TYR A 114 -2.10 5.59 -18.76
CA TYR A 114 -1.40 5.05 -17.60
C TYR A 114 -0.11 4.33 -18.00
N SER A 115 0.80 4.18 -17.03
CA SER A 115 2.04 3.41 -17.15
C SER A 115 2.53 2.94 -15.78
N GLY A 116 3.42 1.95 -15.77
CA GLY A 116 4.05 1.45 -14.55
C GLY A 116 3.04 0.77 -13.63
N VAL A 117 3.06 1.11 -12.34
CA VAL A 117 2.17 0.49 -11.35
C VAL A 117 0.67 0.72 -11.59
N PHE A 118 0.30 1.73 -12.41
CA PHE A 118 -1.09 1.98 -12.80
C PHE A 118 -1.55 1.17 -14.01
N ASP A 119 -0.67 0.39 -14.65
CA ASP A 119 -1.05 -0.46 -15.77
C ASP A 119 -1.96 -1.62 -15.28
N PRO A 120 -3.20 -1.76 -15.81
CA PRO A 120 -4.13 -2.83 -15.47
C PRO A 120 -3.58 -4.25 -15.58
N LEU A 121 -2.53 -4.47 -16.40
CA LEU A 121 -1.89 -5.77 -16.53
C LEU A 121 -1.32 -6.30 -15.19
N TRP A 122 -1.07 -5.43 -14.21
CA TRP A 122 -0.62 -5.82 -12.89
C TRP A 122 -1.72 -6.43 -11.99
N VAL A 123 -2.99 -6.41 -12.41
CA VAL A 123 -4.15 -6.82 -11.60
C VAL A 123 -4.58 -8.26 -11.86
N THR A 124 -4.18 -8.87 -12.97
CA THR A 124 -4.49 -10.26 -13.27
C THR A 124 -3.47 -11.20 -12.62
N ARG A 125 -3.57 -11.42 -11.31
CA ARG A 125 -2.84 -12.51 -10.64
C ARG A 125 -3.64 -13.81 -10.71
N PRO A 126 -3.04 -14.94 -11.09
CA PRO A 126 -3.64 -16.24 -10.82
C PRO A 126 -3.45 -16.51 -9.32
N GLU A 127 -4.40 -16.11 -8.48
CA GLU A 127 -4.41 -16.58 -7.09
C GLU A 127 -4.53 -18.10 -7.10
N LYS A 128 -3.45 -18.79 -6.72
CA LYS A 128 -3.43 -20.25 -6.59
C LYS A 128 -4.36 -20.77 -5.48
N SER A 129 -4.85 -19.88 -4.62
CA SER A 129 -5.51 -20.18 -3.35
C SER A 129 -7.04 -20.03 -3.34
N VAL A 130 -7.67 -19.52 -4.39
CA VAL A 130 -9.12 -19.30 -4.39
C VAL A 130 -9.76 -20.13 -5.49
N THR A 131 -10.65 -21.04 -5.11
CA THR A 131 -11.46 -21.88 -6.01
C THR A 131 -12.43 -21.08 -6.89
N THR A 132 -12.34 -19.74 -6.85
CA THR A 132 -13.10 -18.76 -7.62
C THR A 132 -12.16 -17.64 -8.04
N GLU A 133 -11.99 -17.43 -9.35
CA GLU A 133 -11.28 -16.28 -9.95
C GLU A 133 -11.92 -14.96 -9.50
N THR A 134 -11.56 -14.46 -8.33
CA THR A 134 -12.19 -13.28 -7.73
C THR A 134 -11.32 -12.08 -8.02
N VAL A 135 -11.83 -11.10 -8.76
CA VAL A 135 -11.09 -9.88 -9.07
C VAL A 135 -11.23 -8.88 -7.92
N PHE A 136 -10.10 -8.41 -7.39
CA PHE A 136 -10.03 -7.32 -6.41
C PHE A 136 -9.67 -6.00 -7.09
N ASN A 137 -10.09 -4.88 -6.49
CA ASN A 137 -9.70 -3.53 -6.93
C ASN A 137 -8.41 -3.08 -6.22
N PRO A 138 -7.25 -3.03 -6.91
CA PRO A 138 -5.98 -2.67 -6.26
C PRO A 138 -5.96 -1.24 -5.73
N LEU A 139 -5.17 -0.99 -4.70
CA LEU A 139 -5.12 0.32 -4.04
C LEU A 139 -4.64 1.43 -4.98
N VAL A 140 -3.63 1.15 -5.81
CA VAL A 140 -3.14 2.13 -6.81
C VAL A 140 -4.25 2.53 -7.82
N ASN A 141 -5.14 1.60 -8.17
CA ASN A 141 -6.26 1.89 -9.07
C ASN A 141 -7.31 2.78 -8.38
N ARG A 142 -7.54 2.60 -7.06
CA ARG A 142 -8.44 3.45 -6.25
C ARG A 142 -8.02 4.93 -6.27
N TRP A 143 -6.73 5.18 -6.28
CA TRP A 143 -6.22 6.53 -6.43
C TRP A 143 -6.33 7.04 -7.87
N ALA A 144 -5.99 6.20 -8.85
CA ALA A 144 -6.01 6.58 -10.27
C ALA A 144 -7.38 7.07 -10.76
N ASN A 145 -8.48 6.39 -10.41
CA ASN A 145 -9.79 6.86 -10.89
C ASN A 145 -10.31 8.10 -10.14
N ALA A 146 -9.61 8.58 -9.11
CA ALA A 146 -10.04 9.70 -8.30
C ALA A 146 -9.69 11.02 -8.96
N LEU A 147 -8.70 11.00 -9.85
CA LEU A 147 -8.27 12.14 -10.65
C LEU A 147 -9.47 12.80 -11.36
N GLY A 148 -9.58 14.11 -11.21
CA GLY A 148 -10.47 14.97 -11.98
C GLY A 148 -10.02 15.12 -13.43
N PRO A 149 -10.84 15.76 -14.29
CA PRO A 149 -10.45 16.08 -15.66
C PRO A 149 -9.16 16.92 -15.68
N GLN A 150 -8.24 16.59 -16.59
CA GLN A 150 -6.92 17.22 -16.75
C GLN A 150 -5.95 17.05 -15.56
N GLU A 151 -6.30 16.23 -14.57
CA GLU A 151 -5.37 15.90 -13.50
C GLU A 151 -4.42 14.77 -13.93
N THR A 152 -3.20 14.83 -13.41
CA THR A 152 -2.18 13.79 -13.55
C THR A 152 -1.73 13.34 -12.17
N GLY A 153 -1.71 12.03 -12.00
CA GLY A 153 -1.16 11.32 -10.89
C GLY A 153 0.25 10.79 -11.17
N ILE A 154 1.16 11.00 -10.24
CA ILE A 154 2.49 10.38 -10.17
C ILE A 154 2.58 9.47 -8.94
N ALA A 155 3.02 8.23 -9.14
CA ALA A 155 3.41 7.32 -8.07
C ALA A 155 4.94 7.27 -7.93
N CYS A 156 5.44 7.33 -6.71
CA CYS A 156 6.86 7.38 -6.40
C CYS A 156 7.27 6.27 -5.42
N CYS A 157 8.41 5.63 -5.69
CA CYS A 157 9.11 4.73 -4.76
C CYS A 157 10.55 5.18 -4.55
N PRO A 158 11.23 4.78 -3.46
CA PRO A 158 12.67 4.93 -3.37
C PRO A 158 13.36 4.27 -4.58
N SER A 159 14.49 4.83 -5.03
CA SER A 159 15.04 4.52 -6.36
C SER A 159 15.37 3.04 -6.61
N ASP A 160 15.83 2.31 -5.59
CA ASP A 160 16.21 0.89 -5.72
C ASP A 160 15.09 -0.08 -5.33
N TRP A 161 13.88 0.44 -5.10
CA TRP A 161 12.75 -0.32 -4.61
C TRP A 161 11.80 -0.70 -5.75
N ILE A 162 11.04 -1.76 -5.53
CA ILE A 162 10.11 -2.33 -6.50
C ILE A 162 8.68 -1.95 -6.07
N PRO A 163 7.86 -1.38 -6.96
CA PRO A 163 6.48 -1.03 -6.64
C PRO A 163 5.57 -2.26 -6.60
N ASP A 164 4.51 -2.19 -5.79
CA ASP A 164 3.42 -3.16 -5.74
C ASP A 164 2.05 -2.49 -5.95
N VAL A 165 1.07 -3.27 -6.41
CA VAL A 165 -0.30 -2.83 -6.70
C VAL A 165 -1.10 -2.45 -5.45
N ASN A 166 -0.65 -2.84 -4.26
CA ASN A 166 -1.22 -2.45 -2.98
C ASN A 166 -0.64 -1.13 -2.44
N ALA A 167 -0.10 -0.27 -3.30
CA ALA A 167 0.40 1.06 -2.93
C ALA A 167 1.62 1.04 -1.99
N PHE A 168 2.40 -0.05 -2.03
CA PHE A 168 3.67 -0.17 -1.34
C PHE A 168 4.83 -0.21 -2.33
N CYS A 169 6.02 0.04 -1.81
CA CYS A 169 7.30 -0.23 -2.43
C CYS A 169 8.03 -1.23 -1.53
N PHE A 170 8.75 -2.17 -2.12
CA PHE A 170 9.53 -3.14 -1.37
C PHE A 170 11.00 -3.23 -1.82
N SER A 171 11.86 -3.69 -0.93
CA SER A 171 13.24 -4.09 -1.24
C SER A 171 13.59 -5.39 -0.52
N ASN A 172 14.48 -6.18 -1.11
CA ASN A 172 14.92 -7.43 -0.50
C ASN A 172 15.70 -7.13 0.78
N PHE A 173 15.34 -7.82 1.85
CA PHE A 173 16.01 -7.74 3.14
C PHE A 173 16.65 -9.10 3.46
N PRO A 174 17.96 -9.15 3.78
CA PRO A 174 18.61 -10.43 4.04
C PRO A 174 17.95 -11.19 5.20
N ALA A 175 17.44 -12.40 4.94
CA ALA A 175 16.77 -13.23 5.95
C ALA A 175 17.63 -13.44 7.22
N GLY A 176 18.97 -13.54 7.06
CA GLY A 176 19.91 -13.66 8.18
C GLY A 176 20.02 -12.43 9.11
N LYS A 177 19.33 -11.33 8.79
CA LYS A 177 19.20 -10.15 9.66
C LYS A 177 17.92 -10.16 10.51
N PHE A 178 17.02 -11.13 10.33
CA PHE A 178 15.87 -11.31 11.21
C PHE A 178 16.29 -11.95 12.54
N PRO A 179 15.68 -11.53 13.66
CA PRO A 179 15.89 -12.18 14.96
C PRO A 179 15.49 -13.66 14.86
N GLY A 180 16.47 -14.54 15.07
CA GLY A 180 16.45 -15.91 14.53
C GLY A 180 15.31 -16.84 14.97
N THR A 181 14.51 -16.48 15.98
CA THR A 181 13.40 -17.31 16.48
C THR A 181 12.14 -16.52 16.84
N THR A 182 12.09 -15.19 16.71
CA THR A 182 10.89 -14.43 17.09
C THR A 182 10.48 -13.47 15.98
N ALA A 183 9.17 -13.38 15.71
CA ALA A 183 8.61 -12.36 14.84
C ALA A 183 7.20 -11.98 15.31
N CYS A 184 6.71 -10.86 14.81
CA CYS A 184 5.48 -10.25 15.23
C CYS A 184 4.40 -10.44 14.17
N GLY A 185 3.29 -11.07 14.54
CA GLY A 185 2.07 -11.05 13.76
C GLY A 185 1.29 -9.78 14.09
N ILE A 186 0.77 -9.10 13.08
CA ILE A 186 -0.23 -8.04 13.28
C ILE A 186 -1.56 -8.63 12.83
N GLU A 187 -2.48 -8.79 13.77
CA GLU A 187 -3.80 -9.37 13.53
C GLU A 187 -4.88 -8.33 13.76
N ASN A 188 -5.87 -8.29 12.86
CA ASN A 188 -7.12 -7.58 13.13
C ASN A 188 -8.06 -8.54 13.87
N THR A 189 -8.33 -8.29 15.16
CA THR A 189 -9.23 -9.13 15.97
C THR A 189 -10.68 -9.10 15.48
N ASN A 190 -11.04 -8.07 14.71
CA ASN A 190 -12.35 -7.91 14.09
C ASN A 190 -12.35 -8.39 12.63
N TRP A 191 -11.52 -9.36 12.26
CA TRP A 191 -11.50 -9.90 10.90
C TRP A 191 -12.75 -10.77 10.60
N PRO A 192 -13.41 -10.60 9.44
CA PRO A 192 -13.15 -9.58 8.43
C PRO A 192 -13.65 -8.19 8.87
N PRO A 193 -12.94 -7.10 8.54
CA PRO A 193 -13.27 -5.70 8.92
C PRO A 193 -14.56 -5.17 8.26
N GLY A 194 -15.23 -6.01 7.50
CA GLY A 194 -16.31 -5.65 6.61
C GLY A 194 -16.90 -6.85 5.90
N THR A 195 -17.80 -6.56 4.98
CA THR A 195 -18.38 -7.57 4.08
C THR A 195 -17.87 -7.36 2.66
N TYR A 196 -17.32 -8.42 2.06
CA TYR A 196 -17.05 -8.43 0.64
C TYR A 196 -18.36 -8.58 -0.13
N VAL A 197 -18.69 -7.58 -0.93
CA VAL A 197 -19.91 -7.56 -1.74
C VAL A 197 -19.56 -7.58 -3.22
N PRO A 198 -20.35 -8.26 -4.07
CA PRO A 198 -20.18 -8.15 -5.51
C PRO A 198 -20.32 -6.69 -5.94
N GLY A 199 -19.40 -6.24 -6.80
CA GLY A 199 -19.39 -4.88 -7.30
C GLY A 199 -18.70 -4.78 -8.65
N SER A 200 -18.88 -3.64 -9.32
CA SER A 200 -18.16 -3.31 -10.54
C SER A 200 -17.35 -2.04 -10.31
N PHE A 201 -16.10 -2.06 -10.75
CA PHE A 201 -15.18 -0.93 -10.62
C PHE A 201 -14.44 -0.66 -11.93
N PRO A 202 -14.09 0.60 -12.22
CA PRO A 202 -13.24 0.93 -13.36
C PRO A 202 -11.83 0.38 -13.11
N LEU A 203 -11.26 -0.26 -14.12
CA LEU A 203 -9.86 -0.66 -14.16
C LEU A 203 -9.28 -0.22 -15.50
N GLY A 204 -8.47 0.84 -15.48
CA GLY A 204 -8.08 1.54 -16.70
C GLY A 204 -9.31 2.05 -17.47
N ASN A 205 -9.42 1.67 -18.74
CA ASN A 205 -10.55 2.05 -19.61
C ASN A 205 -11.65 0.98 -19.67
N GLN A 206 -11.64 -0.01 -18.76
CA GLN A 206 -12.63 -1.08 -18.70
C GLN A 206 -13.41 -1.03 -17.38
N THR A 207 -14.60 -1.62 -17.38
CA THR A 207 -15.35 -1.91 -16.14
C THR A 207 -15.20 -3.39 -15.85
N VAL A 208 -14.71 -3.73 -14.66
CA VAL A 208 -14.53 -5.12 -14.23
C VAL A 208 -15.49 -5.43 -13.10
N THR A 209 -16.05 -6.65 -13.10
CA THR A 209 -16.88 -7.17 -12.01
C THR A 209 -16.01 -8.01 -11.08
N GLY A 210 -16.09 -7.72 -9.79
CA GLY A 210 -15.31 -8.37 -8.75
C GLY A 210 -15.97 -8.18 -7.39
N ILE A 211 -15.15 -8.06 -6.35
CA ILE A 211 -15.63 -7.76 -5.00
C ILE A 211 -15.09 -6.43 -4.47
N VAL A 212 -15.89 -5.78 -3.64
CA VAL A 212 -15.60 -4.51 -2.98
C VAL A 212 -15.78 -4.71 -1.47
N LEU A 213 -14.96 -4.06 -0.65
CA LEU A 213 -14.93 -4.25 0.80
C LEU A 213 -15.77 -3.18 1.50
N SER A 214 -17.01 -3.51 1.87
CA SER A 214 -17.81 -2.59 2.69
C SER A 214 -17.35 -2.68 4.15
N LEU A 215 -16.64 -1.66 4.64
CA LEU A 215 -16.22 -1.58 6.05
C LEU A 215 -17.44 -1.47 6.97
N THR A 216 -17.53 -2.35 7.97
CA THR A 216 -18.66 -2.38 8.92
C THR A 216 -18.20 -2.46 10.38
N THR A 217 -16.92 -2.77 10.62
CA THR A 217 -16.36 -2.89 11.96
C THR A 217 -15.09 -2.04 12.07
N THR A 218 -14.75 -1.68 13.30
CA THR A 218 -13.52 -0.96 13.62
C THR A 218 -12.30 -1.85 13.40
N LEU A 219 -11.25 -1.32 12.81
CA LEU A 219 -9.96 -1.99 12.79
C LEU A 219 -9.44 -2.07 14.24
N ASP A 220 -9.22 -3.29 14.74
CA ASP A 220 -8.63 -3.52 16.06
C ASP A 220 -7.38 -4.38 15.88
N LEU A 221 -6.26 -3.68 15.69
CA LEU A 221 -4.96 -4.32 15.47
C LEU A 221 -4.35 -4.70 16.80
N ILE A 222 -4.11 -5.99 16.99
CA ILE A 222 -3.24 -6.50 18.04
C ILE A 222 -1.94 -6.98 17.42
N SER A 223 -0.83 -6.77 18.12
CA SER A 223 0.43 -7.41 17.79
C SER A 223 0.68 -8.57 18.75
N SER A 224 1.12 -9.69 18.19
CA SER A 224 1.49 -10.89 18.94
C SER A 224 2.92 -11.29 18.58
N GLU A 225 3.76 -11.50 19.59
CA GLU A 225 5.08 -12.07 19.37
C GLU A 225 4.96 -13.60 19.29
N THR A 226 5.43 -14.18 18.20
CA THR A 226 5.49 -15.62 18.00
C THR A 226 6.92 -16.09 18.05
N THR A 227 7.19 -17.11 18.86
CA THR A 227 8.49 -17.81 18.87
C THR A 227 8.43 -19.03 17.98
N PHE A 228 9.25 -19.02 16.93
CA PHE A 228 9.42 -20.12 16.01
C PHE A 228 10.52 -21.06 16.52
N PRO A 229 10.32 -22.39 16.45
CA PRO A 229 11.41 -23.34 16.61
C PRO A 229 12.57 -22.97 15.65
N SER A 230 13.82 -23.23 16.04
CA SER A 230 14.97 -22.92 15.18
C SER A 230 14.79 -23.53 13.77
N GLY A 231 14.75 -22.69 12.73
CA GLY A 231 14.57 -23.12 11.33
C GLY A 231 13.13 -23.21 10.82
N TYR A 232 12.13 -22.82 11.63
CA TYR A 232 10.69 -22.97 11.27
C TYR A 232 10.17 -21.97 10.23
N TRP A 233 10.96 -20.94 9.88
CA TRP A 233 10.58 -20.00 8.83
C TRP A 233 10.39 -20.69 7.48
N ALA A 234 10.81 -21.95 7.29
CA ALA A 234 10.75 -22.67 6.02
C ALA A 234 9.53 -23.60 5.85
N THR A 235 8.63 -23.72 6.84
CA THR A 235 7.60 -24.79 6.82
C THR A 235 6.21 -24.38 7.31
N ALA A 236 5.95 -23.08 7.55
CA ALA A 236 4.72 -22.64 8.20
C ALA A 236 3.46 -22.75 7.31
N ASP A 237 3.61 -22.85 5.98
CA ASP A 237 2.52 -23.19 5.05
C ASP A 237 3.13 -23.96 3.86
N ASP A 238 2.82 -25.26 3.74
CA ASP A 238 2.95 -26.09 2.53
C ASP A 238 4.18 -25.82 1.62
N ASP A 239 5.39 -26.15 2.07
CA ASP A 239 6.62 -26.15 1.24
C ASP A 239 6.96 -24.81 0.54
N GLN A 240 6.64 -23.66 1.16
CA GLN A 240 6.99 -22.35 0.60
C GLN A 240 8.32 -21.81 1.16
N ASP A 241 9.20 -21.34 0.28
CA ASP A 241 10.38 -20.57 0.65
C ASP A 241 9.96 -19.17 1.15
N TRP A 242 10.56 -18.70 2.23
CA TRP A 242 10.29 -17.40 2.83
C TRP A 242 11.44 -16.44 2.57
N GLU A 243 11.10 -15.22 2.16
CA GLU A 243 12.06 -14.15 1.92
C GLU A 243 11.82 -12.96 2.85
N GLY A 244 12.92 -12.28 3.17
CA GLY A 244 12.88 -11.05 3.92
C GLY A 244 12.62 -9.86 3.01
N PHE A 245 11.71 -8.99 3.43
CA PHE A 245 11.36 -7.77 2.72
C PHE A 245 11.35 -6.56 3.65
N ALA A 246 11.69 -5.43 3.08
CA ALA A 246 11.54 -4.11 3.66
C ALA A 246 10.43 -3.40 2.88
N THR A 247 9.46 -2.78 3.56
CA THR A 247 8.34 -2.07 2.92
C THR A 247 8.30 -0.59 3.24
N GLN A 248 7.72 0.16 2.31
CA GLN A 248 7.55 1.60 2.38
C GLN A 248 6.28 1.99 1.62
N ASN A 249 5.42 2.83 2.20
CA ASN A 249 4.32 3.44 1.46
C ASN A 249 4.81 4.16 0.21
N MET A 250 4.09 3.95 -0.88
CA MET A 250 4.24 4.74 -2.09
C MET A 250 3.82 6.19 -1.83
N ILE A 251 4.53 7.14 -2.43
CA ILE A 251 4.13 8.55 -2.43
C ILE A 251 3.29 8.83 -3.67
N PHE A 252 2.10 9.38 -3.49
CA PHE A 252 1.20 9.79 -4.55
C PHE A 252 1.17 11.31 -4.71
N LEU A 253 1.38 11.80 -5.92
CA LEU A 253 1.38 13.22 -6.25
C LEU A 253 0.31 13.50 -7.29
N ALA A 254 -0.42 14.59 -7.15
CA ALA A 254 -1.37 15.05 -8.15
C ALA A 254 -1.03 16.47 -8.63
N THR A 255 -1.05 16.64 -9.95
CA THR A 255 -0.95 17.93 -10.66
C THR A 255 -2.23 18.21 -11.43
N GLY A 256 -2.64 19.48 -11.50
CA GLY A 256 -3.86 19.93 -12.16
C GLY A 256 -4.64 20.85 -11.23
N ASP A 257 -5.22 21.91 -11.77
CA ASP A 257 -6.02 22.90 -11.03
C ASP A 257 -7.51 22.52 -10.99
#